data_AF-A0A382GXX1-F1
#
_entry.id   AF-A0A382GXX1-F1
#
_cell.length_a   1.000
_cell.length_b   1.000
_cell.length_c   1.000
_cell.angle_alpha   90.00
_cell.angle_beta   90.00
_cell.angle_gamma   90.00
#
_symmetry.space_group_name_H-M   'P 1'
#
loop_
_entity.id
_entity.type
_entity.pdbx_description
1 polymer ?
#
loop_
_entity_poly.entity_id
_entity_poly.type
_entity_poly.pdbx_seq_one_letter_code
_entity_poly.pdbx_strand_id
1 'polypeptide(L)' 'VFGGYGYVKENDVERFFRDAKILEIGEGTSEIQRLIIIREILKHF' A
#
# COMPACT_ATOMS: atom_id res chain seq x y z
N VAL A 1 -2.81 13.83 -13.70
CA VAL A 1 -3.23 12.88 -14.76
C VAL A 1 -4.76 12.85 -14.91
N PHE A 2 -5.55 12.51 -13.88
CA PHE A 2 -7.02 12.39 -14.03
C PHE A 2 -7.86 13.58 -13.50
N GLY A 3 -7.26 14.50 -12.72
CA GLY A 3 -7.96 15.67 -12.18
C GLY A 3 -9.20 15.28 -11.37
N GLY A 4 -10.23 16.14 -11.37
CA GLY A 4 -11.51 15.86 -10.68
C GLY A 4 -12.20 14.59 -11.19
N TYR A 5 -11.97 14.20 -12.45
CA TYR A 5 -12.54 12.99 -13.03
C TYR A 5 -11.95 11.70 -12.41
N GLY A 6 -10.80 11.76 -11.74
CA GLY A 6 -10.24 10.63 -11.00
C GLY A 6 -10.87 10.39 -9.62
N TYR A 7 -11.77 11.27 -9.17
CA TYR A 7 -12.44 11.18 -7.86
C TYR A 7 -13.93 10.81 -7.95
N VAL A 8 -14.49 10.84 -9.16
CA VAL A 8 -15.90 10.48 -9.39
C VAL A 8 -16.04 8.98 -9.63
N LYS A 9 -17.16 8.39 -9.21
CA LYS A 9 -17.37 6.93 -9.20
C LYS A 9 -17.53 6.32 -10.60
N GLU A 10 -17.75 7.16 -11.60
CA GLU A 10 -17.80 6.78 -13.01
C GLU A 10 -16.41 6.42 -13.56
N ASN A 11 -15.34 6.72 -12.81
CA ASN A 11 -13.97 6.35 -13.17
C ASN A 11 -13.42 5.30 -12.19
N ASP A 12 -12.83 4.23 -12.72
CA ASP A 12 -12.27 3.13 -11.93
C ASP A 12 -11.06 3.52 -11.05
N VAL A 13 -10.40 4.64 -11.35
CA VAL A 13 -9.19 5.09 -10.63
C VAL A 13 -9.44 5.29 -9.14
N GLU A 14 -10.61 5.80 -8.75
CA GLU A 14 -10.94 6.00 -7.34
C GLU A 14 -11.04 4.66 -6.59
N ARG A 15 -11.61 3.63 -7.25
CA ARG A 15 -11.72 2.28 -6.70
C ARG A 15 -10.36 1.67 -6.52
N PHE A 16 -9.50 1.72 -7.54
CA PHE A 16 -8.13 1.19 -7.44
C PHE A 16 -7.33 1.88 -6.33
N PHE A 17 -7.50 3.19 -6.15
CA PHE A 17 -6.85 3.91 -5.07
C PHE A 17 -7.30 3.43 -3.68
N ARG A 18 -8.60 3.19 -3.49
CA ARG A 18 -9.13 2.63 -2.25
C ARG A 18 -8.63 1.20 -2.00
N ASP A 19 -8.69 0.37 -3.04
CA ASP A 19 -8.30 -1.04 -2.95
C ASP A 19 -6.81 -1.17 -2.62
N ALA A 20 -5.95 -0.32 -3.20
CA ALA A 20 -4.52 -0.32 -2.93
C ALA A 20 -4.16 -0.17 -1.44
N LYS A 21 -5.02 0.48 -0.63
CA LYS A 21 -4.76 0.67 0.80
C LYS A 21 -4.67 -0.66 1.57
N ILE A 22 -5.35 -1.71 1.10
CA ILE A 22 -5.27 -3.02 1.76
C ILE A 22 -3.86 -3.60 1.70
N LEU A 23 -3.07 -3.27 0.68
CA LEU A 23 -1.70 -3.78 0.52
C LEU A 23 -0.76 -3.27 1.61
N GLU A 24 -1.09 -2.15 2.25
CA GLU A 24 -0.27 -1.57 3.32
C GLU A 24 -0.62 -2.12 4.72
N ILE A 25 -1.75 -2.82 4.86
CA ILE A 25 -2.34 -3.23 6.14
C ILE A 25 -2.56 -4.75 6.20
N GLY A 26 -3.08 -5.32 5.12
CA GLY A 26 -3.33 -6.75 4.96
C GLY A 26 -2.04 -7.55 4.96
N GLU A 27 -2.11 -8.77 5.50
CA GLU A 27 -0.96 -9.70 5.62
C GLU A 27 0.28 -9.11 6.32
N GLY A 28 0.08 -8.06 7.13
CA GLY A 28 1.11 -7.37 7.89
C GLY A 28 1.30 -5.93 7.43
N THR A 29 1.25 -5.01 8.40
CA THR A 29 1.38 -3.59 8.08
C THR A 29 2.77 -3.25 7.56
N SER A 30 2.87 -2.11 6.87
CA SER A 30 4.14 -1.58 6.37
C SER A 30 5.23 -1.47 7.46
N GLU A 31 4.86 -1.16 8.70
CA GLU A 31 5.76 -1.13 9.87
C GLU A 31 6.30 -2.51 10.21
N ILE A 32 5.43 -3.52 10.25
CA ILE A 32 5.82 -4.91 10.56
C ILE A 32 6.76 -5.45 9.47
N GLN A 33 6.45 -5.20 8.21
CA GLN A 33 7.32 -5.59 7.10
C GLN A 33 8.72 -4.96 7.24
N ARG A 34 8.80 -3.66 7.55
CA ARG A 34 10.09 -2.97 7.80
C ARG A 34 10.85 -3.58 8.98
N LEU A 35 10.16 -3.92 10.08
CA LEU A 35 10.80 -4.57 11.23
C LEU A 35 11.36 -5.96 10.88
N ILE A 36 10.63 -6.75 10.08
CA ILE A 36 11.08 -8.06 9.61
C ILE A 36 12.32 -7.89 8.72
N ILE A 37 12.29 -6.95 7.78
CA ILE A 37 13.42 -6.64 6.89
C ILE A 37 14.65 -6.25 7.70
N ILE A 38 14.52 -5.34 8.67
CA ILE A 38 15.63 -4.92 9.54
C ILE A 38 16.20 -6.11 10.31
N ARG A 39 15.33 -6.93 10.92
CA ARG A 39 15.75 -8.12 11.67
C ARG A 39 16.50 -9.11 10.79
N GLU A 40 16.06 -9.29 9.55
CA GLU A 40 16.71 -10.21 8.63
C GLU A 40 18.07 -9.67 8.19
N ILE A 41 18.16 -8.38 7.85
CA ILE A 41 19.44 -7.72 7.53
C ILE A 41 20.45 -7.90 8.69
N LEU A 42 20.04 -7.64 9.93
CA LEU A 42 20.93 -7.74 11.10
C LEU A 42 21.40 -9.16 11.43
N LYS A 43 20.73 -10.21 10.95
CA LYS A 43 21.19 -11.61 11.12
C LYS A 43 22.28 -12.00 10.12
N HIS A 44 22.31 -11.36 8.95
CA HIS A 44 23.29 -11.63 7.89
C HIS A 44 24.56 -10.76 8.02
N PHE A 45 24.60 -9.90 9.05
CA PHE A 45 25.80 -9.23 9.54
C PHE A 45 26.43 -10.03 10.69
#